data_AF-A0A2E3TSG6-F1
#
_entry.id   AF-A0A2E3TSG6-F1
#
_cell.length_a   1.000
_cell.length_b   1.000
_cell.length_c   1.000
_cell.angle_alpha   90.00
_cell.angle_beta   90.00
_cell.angle_gamma   90.00
#
_symmetry.space_group_name_H-M   'P 1'
#
loop_
_entity.id
_entity.type
_entity.pdbx_description
1 polymer ?
#
loop_
_entity_poly.entity_id
_entity_poly.type
_entity_poly.pdbx_seq_one_letter_code
_entity_poly.pdbx_strand_id
1 'polypeptide(L)'
;MDRSWLNEIGRARNRRPPGSAAGSLGFASAAPTKTKPVENVDAVEVTEMADLDLDSARAVLGKQIVLYDLRVVEGIGPKITELCAGIGVMTWQQLAESDVETLQPMLGAAGSQFRMHRPASWPQQAALLASGQWEECVALTETLAGS
;
A
#
# COMPACT_ATOMS: atom_id res chain seq x y z
N MET A 1 -5.14 3.01 26.06
CA MET A 1 -5.69 2.70 24.73
C MET A 1 -5.43 1.24 24.46
N ASP A 2 -6.48 0.45 24.33
CA ASP A 2 -6.37 -1.00 24.18
C ASP A 2 -5.88 -1.33 22.75
N ARG A 3 -4.82 -2.13 22.64
CA ARG A 3 -4.19 -2.51 21.37
C ARG A 3 -4.86 -3.73 20.73
N SER A 4 -5.98 -4.25 21.25
CA SER A 4 -6.64 -5.45 20.71
C SER A 4 -7.11 -5.27 19.26
N TRP A 5 -7.40 -4.03 18.84
CA TRP A 5 -7.72 -3.74 17.44
C TRP A 5 -6.56 -4.03 16.48
N LEU A 6 -5.29 -3.92 16.93
CA LEU A 6 -4.12 -4.28 16.10
C LEU A 6 -4.09 -5.78 15.80
N ASN A 7 -4.40 -6.62 16.80
CA ASN A 7 -4.52 -8.06 16.60
C ASN A 7 -5.67 -8.41 15.65
N GLU A 8 -6.78 -7.68 15.73
CA GLU A 8 -7.93 -7.89 14.85
C GLU A 8 -7.60 -7.57 13.39
N ILE A 9 -6.94 -6.42 13.13
CA ILE A 9 -6.53 -6.02 11.78
C ILE A 9 -5.40 -6.93 11.26
N GLY A 10 -4.44 -7.31 12.09
CA GLY A 10 -3.38 -8.26 11.73
C GLY A 10 -3.92 -9.63 11.33
N ARG A 11 -4.96 -10.12 12.02
CA ARG A 11 -5.67 -11.36 11.64
C ARG A 11 -6.42 -11.23 10.31
N ALA A 12 -7.01 -10.06 10.03
CA ALA A 12 -7.67 -9.80 8.76
C ALA A 12 -6.67 -9.85 7.59
N ARG A 13 -5.48 -9.26 7.76
CA ARG A 13 -4.41 -9.28 6.74
C ARG A 13 -3.88 -10.68 6.44
N ASN A 14 -3.85 -11.58 7.43
CA ASN A 14 -3.40 -12.96 7.24
C ASN A 14 -4.51 -13.92 6.75
N ARG A 15 -5.74 -13.42 6.53
CA ARG A 15 -6.74 -14.18 5.77
C ARG A 15 -6.44 -14.03 4.29
N ARG A 16 -5.61 -14.95 3.78
CA ARG A 16 -5.64 -15.32 2.36
C ARG A 16 -7.12 -15.51 1.97
N PRO A 17 -7.63 -14.92 0.86
CA PRO A 17 -8.96 -15.25 0.41
C PRO A 17 -9.00 -16.78 0.19
N PRO A 18 -9.97 -17.52 0.76
CA PRO A 18 -10.15 -18.88 0.30
C PRO A 18 -10.46 -18.77 -1.20
N GLY A 19 -9.70 -19.48 -2.02
CA GLY A 19 -10.12 -19.75 -3.39
C GLY A 19 -11.54 -20.29 -3.30
N SER A 20 -12.50 -19.52 -3.80
CA SER A 20 -13.90 -19.92 -3.86
C SER A 20 -14.04 -21.06 -4.86
N ALA A 21 -13.97 -22.28 -4.32
CA ALA A 21 -14.42 -23.48 -4.99
C ALA A 21 -15.91 -23.72 -4.67
N ALA A 22 -16.69 -23.85 -5.75
CA ALA A 22 -17.96 -24.57 -5.89
C ALA A 22 -19.25 -23.98 -5.27
N GLY A 23 -20.23 -23.71 -6.16
CA GLY A 23 -21.66 -23.59 -5.83
C GLY A 23 -22.50 -22.80 -6.84
N SER A 24 -22.96 -23.46 -7.92
CA SER A 24 -23.76 -22.93 -9.04
C SER A 24 -25.12 -22.31 -8.68
N LEU A 25 -25.57 -21.27 -9.41
CA LEU A 25 -26.73 -21.27 -10.34
C LEU A 25 -27.13 -19.83 -10.82
N GLY A 26 -26.95 -19.56 -12.13
CA GLY A 26 -27.70 -18.62 -13.00
C GLY A 26 -27.56 -17.10 -12.76
N PHE A 27 -27.43 -16.17 -13.72
CA PHE A 27 -27.61 -16.12 -15.18
C PHE A 27 -26.73 -14.98 -15.78
N ALA A 28 -26.39 -15.12 -17.06
CA ALA A 28 -25.83 -14.20 -18.08
C ALA A 28 -26.07 -12.68 -17.89
N SER A 29 -25.31 -11.71 -18.44
CA SER A 29 -24.16 -11.64 -19.35
C SER A 29 -23.79 -10.14 -19.51
N ALA A 30 -22.50 -9.79 -19.52
CA ALA A 30 -21.85 -8.90 -20.51
C ALA A 30 -20.44 -8.49 -20.06
N ALA A 31 -19.43 -9.22 -20.54
CA ALA A 31 -18.10 -8.67 -20.77
C ALA A 31 -18.05 -8.10 -22.22
N PRO A 32 -17.08 -7.24 -22.56
CA PRO A 32 -15.85 -7.79 -23.14
C PRO A 32 -14.60 -7.19 -22.48
N THR A 33 -13.78 -8.04 -21.84
CA THR A 33 -12.52 -8.59 -22.37
C THR A 33 -11.41 -7.57 -22.63
N LYS A 34 -10.35 -7.66 -21.80
CA LYS A 34 -8.99 -7.77 -22.32
C LYS A 34 -8.24 -8.83 -21.54
N THR A 35 -8.22 -10.04 -22.08
CA THR A 35 -7.30 -11.11 -21.70
C THR A 35 -6.07 -10.96 -22.60
N LYS A 36 -4.83 -11.08 -22.09
CA LYS A 36 -4.12 -12.36 -22.20
C LYS A 36 -2.89 -12.53 -21.27
N PRO A 37 -2.64 -13.79 -20.84
CA PRO A 37 -1.69 -14.29 -19.82
C PRO A 37 -0.17 -14.13 -19.97
N VAL A 38 0.52 -14.20 -18.82
CA VAL A 38 1.79 -14.92 -18.55
C VAL A 38 1.67 -15.41 -17.09
N GLU A 39 1.37 -16.68 -16.80
CA GLU A 39 2.27 -17.84 -16.85
C GLU A 39 3.61 -17.58 -16.16
N ASN A 40 3.71 -18.10 -14.93
CA ASN A 40 4.90 -18.47 -14.18
C ASN A 40 6.10 -17.49 -14.24
N VAL A 41 6.21 -16.64 -13.21
CA VAL A 41 7.52 -16.22 -12.71
C VAL A 41 7.74 -16.89 -11.36
N ASP A 42 8.55 -17.93 -11.45
CA ASP A 42 9.49 -18.39 -10.45
C ASP A 42 9.69 -17.46 -9.26
N ALA A 43 9.80 -18.08 -8.09
CA ALA A 43 10.35 -17.52 -6.88
C ALA A 43 11.79 -17.04 -7.09
N VAL A 44 11.96 -15.86 -7.69
CA VAL A 44 13.23 -15.11 -7.77
C VAL A 44 12.89 -13.61 -7.80
N GLU A 45 12.64 -12.98 -6.65
CA GLU A 45 12.77 -11.51 -6.55
C GLU A 45 12.92 -11.00 -5.10
N VAL A 46 13.79 -11.66 -4.32
CA VAL A 46 14.20 -11.18 -2.99
C VAL A 46 15.47 -10.29 -3.07
N THR A 47 15.93 -9.93 -4.27
CA THR A 47 17.22 -9.25 -4.47
C THR A 47 17.14 -7.88 -5.19
N GLU A 48 16.05 -7.51 -5.88
CA GLU A 48 15.99 -6.25 -6.67
C GLU A 48 15.46 -5.00 -5.92
N MET A 49 15.06 -5.10 -4.64
CA MET A 49 14.70 -3.90 -3.86
C MET A 49 15.91 -3.04 -3.44
N ALA A 50 17.14 -3.51 -3.67
CA ALA A 50 18.37 -2.86 -3.19
C ALA A 50 19.02 -1.89 -4.21
N ASP A 51 18.58 -1.89 -5.47
CA ASP A 51 19.10 -1.01 -6.54
C ASP A 51 18.17 0.19 -6.84
N LEU A 52 17.34 0.57 -5.89
CA LEU A 52 16.52 1.79 -6.02
C LEU A 52 17.43 3.03 -5.96
N ASP A 53 17.37 3.87 -6.99
CA ASP A 53 18.17 5.10 -7.10
C ASP A 53 17.64 6.17 -6.13
N LEU A 54 18.10 6.10 -4.87
CA LEU A 54 17.71 7.02 -3.79
C LEU A 54 18.20 8.44 -4.04
N ASP A 55 19.27 8.62 -4.82
CA ASP A 55 19.79 9.92 -5.21
C ASP A 55 18.82 10.66 -6.15
N SER A 56 18.27 9.96 -7.15
CA SER A 56 17.19 10.46 -8.00
C SER A 56 15.94 10.71 -7.19
N ALA A 57 15.60 9.83 -6.24
CA ALA A 57 14.48 10.05 -5.32
C ALA A 57 14.65 11.38 -4.55
N ARG A 58 15.85 11.65 -4.03
CA ARG A 58 16.16 12.92 -3.35
C ARG A 58 16.08 14.11 -4.29
N ALA A 59 16.52 13.98 -5.54
CA ALA A 59 16.44 15.04 -6.54
C ALA A 59 15.00 15.39 -6.90
N VAL A 60 14.14 14.38 -7.07
CA VAL A 60 12.74 14.53 -7.48
C VAL A 60 11.85 14.99 -6.31
N LEU A 61 11.99 14.36 -5.14
CA LEU A 61 11.15 14.65 -3.95
C LEU A 61 11.69 15.83 -3.12
N GLY A 62 12.92 16.28 -3.38
CA GLY A 62 13.56 17.38 -2.64
C GLY A 62 13.87 17.08 -1.17
N LYS A 63 13.74 15.83 -0.72
CA LYS A 63 13.94 15.40 0.67
C LYS A 63 14.80 14.14 0.74
N GLN A 64 15.43 13.90 1.90
CA GLN A 64 16.23 12.69 2.11
C GLN A 64 15.31 11.47 2.18
N ILE A 65 15.50 10.54 1.24
CA ILE A 65 14.75 9.30 1.15
C ILE A 65 15.58 8.20 1.79
N VAL A 66 14.96 7.48 2.72
CA VAL A 66 15.54 6.30 3.35
C VAL A 66 14.71 5.11 2.88
N LEU A 67 15.38 4.03 2.49
CA LEU A 67 14.74 2.78 2.09
C LEU A 67 13.76 2.33 3.19
N TYR A 68 12.56 1.93 2.80
CA TYR A 68 11.46 1.51 3.69
C TYR A 68 10.85 2.61 4.57
N ASP A 69 11.26 3.86 4.40
CA ASP A 69 10.67 4.96 5.14
C ASP A 69 9.29 5.33 4.59
N LEU A 70 8.24 4.92 5.31
CA LEU A 70 6.86 5.22 4.92
C LEU A 70 6.54 6.71 4.98
N ARG A 71 7.35 7.54 5.66
CA ARG A 71 7.16 9.01 5.76
C ARG A 71 7.36 9.73 4.43
N VAL A 72 7.85 9.02 3.40
CA VAL A 72 7.96 9.54 2.05
C VAL A 72 6.58 9.75 1.42
N VAL A 73 5.62 8.89 1.75
CA VAL A 73 4.23 8.93 1.27
C VAL A 73 3.47 10.11 1.89
N GLU A 74 2.73 10.84 1.05
CA GLU A 74 1.98 12.00 1.51
C GLU A 74 0.87 11.62 2.49
N GLY A 75 0.81 12.34 3.61
CA GLY A 75 -0.13 12.06 4.69
C GLY A 75 0.30 10.94 5.65
N ILE A 76 1.44 10.26 5.43
CA ILE A 76 2.03 9.35 6.42
C ILE A 76 3.04 10.12 7.29
N GLY A 77 2.60 10.49 8.49
CA GLY A 77 3.47 11.05 9.53
C GLY A 77 4.14 9.97 10.41
N PRO A 78 5.06 10.37 11.31
CA PRO A 78 5.75 9.43 12.22
C PRO A 78 4.77 8.61 13.06
N LYS A 79 3.62 9.18 13.42
CA LYS A 79 2.60 8.47 14.19
C LYS A 79 1.88 7.40 13.39
N ILE A 80 1.66 7.62 12.09
CA ILE A 80 1.04 6.65 11.21
C ILE A 80 2.03 5.53 10.90
N THR A 81 3.32 5.85 10.74
CA THR A 81 4.37 4.82 10.62
C THR A 81 4.37 3.86 11.82
N GLU A 82 4.21 4.37 13.05
CA GLU A 82 4.06 3.51 14.23
C GLU A 82 2.83 2.60 14.17
N LEU A 83 1.70 3.12 13.67
CA LEU A 83 0.46 2.33 13.52
C LEU A 83 0.61 1.25 12.44
N CYS A 84 1.20 1.60 11.31
CA CYS A 84 1.56 0.69 10.22
C CYS A 84 2.50 -0.41 10.72
N ALA A 85 3.55 -0.05 11.45
CA ALA A 85 4.46 -1.02 12.07
C ALA A 85 3.71 -1.97 13.02
N GLY A 86 2.71 -1.46 13.75
CA GLY A 86 1.88 -2.26 14.63
C GLY A 86 1.04 -3.34 13.92
N ILE A 87 0.62 -3.10 12.67
CA ILE A 87 -0.05 -4.11 11.84
C ILE A 87 0.94 -4.94 11.00
N GLY A 88 2.25 -4.72 11.14
CA GLY A 88 3.29 -5.39 10.38
C GLY A 88 3.53 -4.83 8.98
N VAL A 89 3.24 -3.54 8.76
CA VAL A 89 3.66 -2.77 7.56
C VAL A 89 4.86 -1.93 7.94
N MET A 90 6.04 -2.32 7.47
CA MET A 90 7.31 -1.62 7.73
C MET A 90 8.04 -1.23 6.44
N THR A 91 7.56 -1.64 5.28
CA THR A 91 8.20 -1.42 3.97
C THR A 91 7.20 -0.87 2.95
N TRP A 92 7.69 -0.25 1.88
CA TRP A 92 6.84 0.25 0.80
C TRP A 92 6.07 -0.88 0.12
N GLN A 93 6.69 -2.04 -0.10
CA GLN A 93 6.02 -3.20 -0.68
C GLN A 93 4.85 -3.68 0.20
N GLN A 94 5.06 -3.82 1.51
CA GLN A 94 3.99 -4.20 2.43
C GLN A 94 2.85 -3.18 2.49
N LEU A 95 3.17 -1.89 2.33
CA LEU A 95 2.17 -0.83 2.29
C LEU A 95 1.39 -0.85 0.97
N ALA A 96 2.06 -1.16 -0.15
CA ALA A 96 1.45 -1.36 -1.46
C ALA A 96 0.51 -2.56 -1.50
N GLU A 97 0.86 -3.63 -0.79
CA GLU A 97 0.02 -4.82 -0.58
C GLU A 97 -1.11 -4.61 0.43
N SER A 98 -1.11 -3.48 1.15
CA SER A 98 -2.13 -3.19 2.15
C SER A 98 -3.35 -2.53 1.53
N ASP A 99 -4.54 -3.05 1.80
CA ASP A 99 -5.78 -2.45 1.32
C ASP A 99 -6.23 -1.27 2.18
N VAL A 100 -6.90 -0.31 1.54
CA VAL A 100 -7.56 0.82 2.20
C VAL A 100 -8.55 0.36 3.27
N GLU A 101 -9.19 -0.79 3.06
CA GLU A 101 -10.10 -1.41 4.03
C GLU A 101 -9.42 -1.83 5.33
N THR A 102 -8.10 -2.03 5.32
CA THR A 102 -7.31 -2.33 6.52
C THR A 102 -6.74 -1.06 7.16
N LEU A 103 -6.33 -0.09 6.33
CA LEU A 103 -5.73 1.16 6.76
C LEU A 103 -6.77 2.13 7.36
N GLN A 104 -7.95 2.23 6.76
CA GLN A 104 -9.03 3.11 7.22
C GLN A 104 -9.51 2.80 8.66
N PRO A 105 -9.84 1.55 9.04
CA PRO A 105 -10.21 1.24 10.42
C PRO A 105 -9.03 1.38 11.38
N MET A 106 -7.79 1.13 10.94
CA MET A 106 -6.59 1.38 11.73
C MET A 106 -6.48 2.85 12.14
N LEU A 107 -6.64 3.77 11.20
CA LEU A 107 -6.64 5.22 11.48
C LEU A 107 -7.82 5.62 12.35
N GLY A 108 -9.00 5.06 12.09
CA GLY A 108 -10.20 5.29 12.89
C GLY A 108 -10.03 4.87 14.35
N ALA A 109 -9.38 3.72 14.60
CA ALA A 109 -9.08 3.20 15.92
C ALA A 109 -7.96 4.00 16.62
N ALA A 110 -7.00 4.52 15.86
CA ALA A 110 -5.91 5.34 16.39
C ALA A 110 -6.36 6.73 16.87
N GLY A 111 -7.40 7.30 16.27
CA GLY A 111 -8.06 8.51 16.76
C GLY A 111 -8.67 9.40 15.68
N SER A 112 -9.56 10.30 16.09
CA SER A 112 -10.25 11.24 15.21
C SER A 112 -9.30 12.16 14.42
N GLN A 113 -8.12 12.46 14.99
CA GLN A 113 -7.07 13.26 14.35
C GLN A 113 -6.62 12.70 12.99
N PHE A 114 -6.74 11.39 12.79
CA PHE A 114 -6.31 10.74 11.54
C PHE A 114 -7.42 10.61 10.49
N ARG A 115 -8.67 10.98 10.82
CA ARG A 115 -9.82 10.84 9.90
C ARG A 115 -9.73 11.74 8.67
N MET A 116 -8.98 12.83 8.75
CA MET A 116 -8.78 13.75 7.63
C MET A 116 -7.78 13.22 6.58
N HIS A 117 -6.96 12.23 6.94
CA HIS A 117 -6.05 11.59 6.00
C HIS A 117 -6.80 10.63 5.08
N ARG A 118 -6.33 10.53 3.84
CA ARG A 118 -6.88 9.64 2.81
C ARG A 118 -5.92 8.47 2.58
N PRO A 119 -6.13 7.32 3.24
CA PRO A 119 -5.28 6.14 3.01
C PRO A 119 -5.45 5.53 1.62
N ALA A 120 -6.41 6.00 0.81
CA ALA A 120 -6.65 5.50 -0.53
C ALA A 120 -5.45 5.65 -1.47
N SER A 121 -4.66 6.72 -1.32
CA SER A 121 -3.47 6.95 -2.15
C SER A 121 -2.22 6.23 -1.62
N TRP A 122 -2.21 5.80 -0.35
CA TRP A 122 -1.00 5.28 0.27
C TRP A 122 -0.48 3.99 -0.38
N PRO A 123 -1.31 2.97 -0.68
CA PRO A 123 -0.84 1.76 -1.35
C PRO A 123 -0.30 2.07 -2.74
N GLN A 124 -0.96 2.97 -3.46
CA GLN A 124 -0.55 3.37 -4.81
C GLN A 124 0.77 4.14 -4.81
N GLN A 125 0.93 5.13 -3.91
CA GLN A 125 2.19 5.86 -3.73
C GLN A 125 3.31 4.90 -3.31
N ALA A 126 3.04 3.98 -2.38
CA ALA A 126 4.01 3.00 -1.92
C ALA A 126 4.44 2.03 -3.04
N ALA A 127 3.53 1.63 -3.92
CA ALA A 127 3.86 0.82 -5.09
C ALA A 127 4.82 1.57 -6.03
N LEU A 128 4.56 2.85 -6.30
CA LEU A 128 5.43 3.68 -7.13
C LEU A 128 6.82 3.85 -6.49
N LEU A 129 6.89 4.08 -5.18
CA LEU A 129 8.15 4.16 -4.44
C LEU A 129 8.92 2.83 -4.46
N ALA A 130 8.21 1.70 -4.30
CA ALA A 130 8.81 0.37 -4.36
C ALA A 130 9.34 0.03 -5.75
N SER A 131 8.74 0.57 -6.81
CA SER A 131 9.20 0.44 -8.20
C SER A 131 10.22 1.50 -8.64
N GLY A 132 10.63 2.43 -7.76
CA GLY A 132 11.53 3.53 -8.11
C GLY A 132 10.95 4.58 -9.05
N GLN A 133 9.63 4.61 -9.21
CA GLN A 133 8.91 5.57 -10.05
C GLN A 133 8.67 6.88 -9.28
N TRP A 134 9.75 7.59 -8.95
CA TRP A 134 9.73 8.80 -8.12
C TRP A 134 8.92 9.94 -8.75
N GLU A 135 9.06 10.15 -10.06
CA GLU A 135 8.37 11.22 -10.80
C GLU A 135 6.85 10.98 -10.81
N GLU A 136 6.42 9.75 -11.10
CA GLU A 136 5.00 9.35 -11.06
C GLU A 136 4.42 9.53 -9.65
N CYS A 137 5.19 9.23 -8.60
CA CYS A 137 4.76 9.46 -7.23
C CYS A 137 4.52 10.95 -6.94
N VAL A 138 5.37 11.84 -7.47
CA VAL A 138 5.18 13.29 -7.35
C VAL A 138 3.97 13.75 -8.16
N ALA A 139 3.86 13.34 -9.43
CA ALA A 139 2.73 13.70 -10.28
C ALA A 139 1.38 13.27 -9.69
N LEU A 140 1.31 12.06 -9.10
CA LEU A 140 0.15 11.58 -8.38
C LEU A 140 -0.17 12.47 -7.17
N THR A 141 0.85 12.87 -6.40
CA THR A 141 0.69 13.71 -5.22
C THR A 141 0.21 15.12 -5.58
N GLU A 142 0.73 15.71 -6.65
CA GLU A 142 0.27 17.02 -7.15
C GLU A 142 -1.19 16.98 -7.61
N THR A 143 -1.60 15.89 -8.27
CA THR A 143 -2.99 15.69 -8.70
C THR A 143 -3.95 15.65 -7.49
N LEU A 144 -3.50 15.01 -6.39
CA LEU A 144 -4.26 14.92 -5.15
C LEU A 144 -4.31 16.25 -4.38
N ALA A 145 -3.23 17.03 -4.42
CA ALA A 145 -3.15 18.33 -3.74
C ALA A 145 -3.94 19.44 -4.48
N GLY A 146 -4.08 19.32 -5.80
CA GLY A 146 -4.79 20.30 -6.64
C GLY A 146 -6.31 20.09 -6.77
N SER A 147 -6.88 19.06 -6.13
CA SER A 147 -8.32 18.71 -6.20
C SER A 147 -9.10 19.10 -4.95
#